data_AF-A0A2N0AXV1-F1
#
_entry.id   AF-A0A2N0AXV1-F1
#
_cell.length_a   1.000
_cell.length_b   1.000
_cell.length_c   1.000
_cell.angle_alpha   90.00
_cell.angle_beta   90.00
_cell.angle_gamma   90.00
#
_symmetry.space_group_name_H-M   'P 1'
#
loop_
_entity.id
_entity.type
_entity.pdbx_description
1 polymer ?
#
loop_
_entity_poly.entity_id
_entity_poly.type
_entity_poly.pdbx_seq_one_letter_code
_entity_poly.pdbx_strand_id
1 'polypeptide(L)'
;MILERHPTNQIPHTSLDGIESLQERFFLLQRESANQKIAHIFILEGYASTGKGSILQSLTIRLDPRKFKVYSPYVDQSEDRGYPFLWNFWKVLPRYGEFLFYLNTYYSRLAYLRSQKKISISEYDHRLLSILNTERILSKDRIIVHKFFLHLSKKEQKKRFEDAKKKKKVWELSSYDKDQGEHYKRYFEIFDSILSSSRTIDSPWLVISSDQKENTKLLVFEAILERLERTLNFDSKANLQLINHGMELIP
;
A
#
# COMPACT_ATOMS: atom_id res chain seq x y z
N MET A 1 -2.85 2.93 20.74
CA MET A 1 -4.28 3.20 20.44
C MET A 1 -4.41 4.19 19.28
N ILE A 2 -3.46 4.18 18.34
CA ILE A 2 -3.48 5.04 17.16
C ILE A 2 -4.32 4.37 16.07
N LEU A 3 -4.25 3.04 15.95
CA LEU A 3 -5.17 2.24 15.13
C LEU A 3 -6.64 2.30 15.57
N GLU A 4 -6.91 2.51 16.86
CA GLU A 4 -8.27 2.64 17.42
C GLU A 4 -8.77 4.09 17.51
N ARG A 5 -7.88 5.10 17.51
CA ARG A 5 -8.22 6.54 17.61
C ARG A 5 -7.80 7.35 16.39
N HIS A 6 -7.40 6.73 15.28
CA HIS A 6 -6.90 7.47 14.12
C HIS A 6 -7.99 8.37 13.54
N PRO A 7 -7.78 9.69 13.47
CA PRO A 7 -8.73 10.65 12.89
C PRO A 7 -8.71 10.61 11.35
N THR A 8 -8.64 9.43 10.75
CA THR A 8 -8.82 9.22 9.30
C THR A 8 -10.07 8.40 9.01
N ASN A 9 -11.12 8.63 9.80
CA ASN A 9 -12.51 8.46 9.38
C ASN A 9 -12.99 9.63 8.48
N GLN A 10 -12.09 10.48 8.02
CA GLN A 10 -12.27 11.12 6.71
C GLN A 10 -12.08 10.03 5.66
N ILE A 11 -13.06 9.13 5.62
CA ILE A 11 -13.48 8.43 4.42
C ILE A 11 -13.49 9.56 3.37
N PRO A 12 -12.63 9.53 2.33
CA PRO A 12 -12.87 10.38 1.18
C PRO A 12 -14.34 10.21 0.84
N HIS A 13 -15.09 11.31 0.67
CA HIS A 13 -16.51 11.20 0.35
C HIS A 13 -16.62 10.15 -0.76
N THR A 14 -17.22 8.99 -0.46
CA THR A 14 -17.33 7.90 -1.44
C THR A 14 -17.97 8.53 -2.65
N SER A 15 -17.19 8.69 -3.71
CA SER A 15 -17.64 9.36 -4.89
C SER A 15 -18.75 8.49 -5.46
N LEU A 16 -19.75 9.13 -6.08
CA LEU A 16 -20.78 8.41 -6.82
C LEU A 16 -20.20 7.69 -8.05
N ASP A 17 -18.90 7.85 -8.32
CA ASP A 17 -18.24 7.28 -9.48
C ASP A 17 -18.03 5.78 -9.26
N GLY A 18 -18.46 4.98 -10.23
CA GLY A 18 -18.19 3.55 -10.23
C GLY A 18 -16.69 3.24 -10.36
N ILE A 19 -16.30 2.02 -10.00
CA ILE A 19 -14.91 1.55 -10.05
C ILE A 19 -14.23 1.77 -11.42
N GLU A 20 -14.99 1.69 -12.51
CA GLU A 20 -14.48 1.89 -13.87
C GLU A 20 -14.00 3.32 -14.10
N SER A 21 -14.77 4.32 -13.64
CA SER A 21 -14.39 5.73 -13.71
C SER A 21 -13.14 6.01 -12.87
N LEU A 22 -13.03 5.42 -11.68
CA LEU A 22 -11.83 5.54 -10.84
C LEU A 22 -10.60 4.93 -11.53
N GLN A 23 -10.75 3.81 -12.24
CA GLN A 23 -9.67 3.18 -12.99
C GLN A 23 -9.22 4.01 -14.19
N GLU A 24 -10.16 4.63 -14.92
CA GLU A 24 -9.85 5.51 -16.05
C GLU A 24 -9.13 6.78 -15.58
N ARG A 25 -9.61 7.40 -14.51
CA ARG A 25 -8.91 8.51 -13.84
C ARG A 25 -7.50 8.12 -13.40
N PHE A 26 -7.34 6.93 -12.84
CA PHE A 26 -6.03 6.44 -12.41
C PHE A 26 -5.07 6.23 -13.59
N PHE A 27 -5.57 5.77 -14.74
CA PHE A 27 -4.80 5.69 -15.99
C PHE A 27 -4.35 7.08 -16.48
N LEU A 28 -5.22 8.10 -16.44
CA LEU A 28 -4.84 9.46 -16.81
C LEU A 28 -3.70 9.99 -15.92
N LEU A 29 -3.76 9.73 -14.62
CA LEU A 29 -2.71 10.11 -13.68
C LEU A 29 -1.41 9.35 -13.90
N GLN A 30 -1.46 8.08 -14.35
CA GLN A 30 -0.26 7.34 -14.76
C GLN A 30 0.42 8.01 -15.96
N ARG A 31 -0.36 8.45 -16.96
CA ARG A 31 0.18 9.19 -18.10
C ARG A 31 0.81 10.51 -17.66
N GLU A 32 0.12 11.25 -16.81
CA GLU A 32 0.62 12.54 -16.35
C GLU A 32 1.88 12.41 -15.49
N SER A 33 1.95 11.37 -14.65
CA SER A 33 3.17 11.03 -13.91
C SER A 33 4.35 10.78 -14.85
N ALA A 34 4.12 10.10 -15.97
CA ALA A 34 5.14 9.86 -16.99
C ALA A 34 5.59 11.16 -17.69
N ASN A 35 4.66 12.04 -18.04
CA ASN A 35 4.93 13.36 -18.63
C ASN A 35 5.79 14.22 -17.71
N GLN A 36 5.39 14.32 -16.44
CA GLN A 36 6.11 15.07 -15.42
C GLN A 36 7.35 14.35 -14.89
N LYS A 37 7.62 13.11 -15.32
CA LYS A 37 8.70 12.24 -14.81
C LYS A 37 8.71 12.18 -13.28
N ILE A 38 7.54 12.01 -12.66
CA ILE A 38 7.40 11.79 -11.22
C ILE A 38 7.04 10.32 -11.02
N ALA A 39 7.84 9.60 -10.25
CA ALA A 39 7.57 8.20 -9.93
C ALA A 39 6.74 8.10 -8.65
N HIS A 40 5.97 7.02 -8.54
CA HIS A 40 5.13 6.78 -7.39
C HIS A 40 5.30 5.36 -6.87
N ILE A 41 5.57 5.23 -5.57
CA ILE A 41 5.63 3.97 -4.86
C ILE A 41 4.37 3.85 -4.01
N PHE A 42 3.56 2.82 -4.26
CA PHE A 42 2.36 2.51 -3.49
C PHE A 42 2.65 1.33 -2.56
N ILE A 43 2.67 1.60 -1.26
CA ILE A 43 2.89 0.59 -0.22
C ILE A 43 1.52 0.16 0.31
N LEU A 44 1.15 -1.08 0.02
CA LEU A 44 -0.03 -1.74 0.56
C LEU A 44 0.40 -2.69 1.69
N GLU A 45 0.29 -2.22 2.92
CA GLU A 45 0.47 -3.00 4.14
C GLU A 45 -0.88 -3.35 4.77
N GLY A 46 -0.88 -4.28 5.72
CA GLY A 46 -2.07 -4.67 6.46
C GLY A 46 -2.03 -6.11 6.91
N TYR A 47 -2.95 -6.48 7.81
CA TYR A 47 -3.05 -7.84 8.34
C TYR A 47 -3.27 -8.90 7.24
N ALA A 48 -3.05 -10.15 7.62
CA ALA A 48 -3.47 -11.31 6.85
C ALA A 48 -4.95 -11.23 6.43
N SER A 49 -5.24 -11.62 5.20
CA SER A 49 -6.59 -11.65 4.59
C SER A 49 -7.32 -10.30 4.44
N THR A 50 -6.61 -9.19 4.45
CA THR A 50 -7.15 -7.85 4.12
C THR A 50 -7.61 -7.72 2.67
N GLY A 51 -7.09 -8.54 1.75
CA GLY A 51 -7.47 -8.50 0.34
C GLY A 51 -6.58 -7.59 -0.52
N LYS A 52 -5.36 -7.28 -0.07
CA LYS A 52 -4.32 -6.54 -0.82
C LYS A 52 -4.20 -6.97 -2.28
N GLY A 53 -4.19 -8.28 -2.54
CA GLY A 53 -4.10 -8.83 -3.91
C GLY A 53 -5.28 -8.45 -4.81
N SER A 54 -6.51 -8.49 -4.28
CA SER A 54 -7.71 -8.09 -5.03
C SER A 54 -7.74 -6.58 -5.29
N ILE A 55 -7.31 -5.77 -4.32
CA ILE A 55 -7.18 -4.33 -4.48
C ILE A 55 -6.14 -4.00 -5.55
N LEU A 56 -4.97 -4.64 -5.48
CA LEU A 56 -3.93 -4.47 -6.49
C LEU A 56 -4.44 -4.83 -7.89
N GLN A 57 -5.10 -5.98 -8.03
CA GLN A 57 -5.65 -6.41 -9.31
C GLN A 57 -6.58 -5.33 -9.90
N SER A 58 -7.46 -4.76 -9.08
CA SER A 58 -8.33 -3.66 -9.49
C SER A 58 -7.55 -2.40 -9.87
N LEU A 59 -6.52 -2.04 -9.10
CA LEU A 59 -5.65 -0.89 -9.39
C LEU A 59 -4.91 -1.04 -10.72
N THR A 60 -4.45 -2.24 -11.07
CA THR A 60 -3.57 -2.45 -12.22
C THR A 60 -4.29 -2.78 -13.53
N ILE A 61 -5.57 -3.17 -13.50
CA ILE A 61 -6.26 -3.77 -14.65
C ILE A 61 -6.31 -2.86 -15.90
N ARG A 62 -6.35 -1.54 -15.73
CA ARG A 62 -6.40 -0.54 -16.83
C ARG A 62 -5.10 0.24 -17.04
N LEU A 63 -4.06 -0.03 -16.24
CA LEU A 63 -2.80 0.69 -16.36
C LEU A 63 -1.99 0.19 -17.56
N ASP A 64 -1.12 1.06 -18.10
CA ASP A 64 -0.12 0.63 -19.08
C ASP A 64 0.91 -0.28 -18.36
N PRO A 65 1.01 -1.57 -18.73
CA PRO A 65 1.90 -2.53 -18.06
C PRO A 65 3.37 -2.22 -18.24
N ARG A 66 3.75 -1.37 -19.19
CA ARG A 66 5.13 -0.91 -19.39
C ARG A 66 5.53 0.18 -18.40
N LYS A 67 4.56 0.77 -17.70
CA LYS A 67 4.72 1.93 -16.82
C LYS A 67 4.49 1.60 -15.35
N PHE A 68 4.33 0.32 -14.99
CA PHE A 68 4.33 -0.08 -13.59
C PHE A 68 5.03 -1.40 -13.32
N LYS A 69 5.41 -1.60 -12.06
CA LYS A 69 5.92 -2.86 -11.53
C LYS A 69 5.15 -3.26 -10.29
N VAL A 70 5.06 -4.57 -10.05
CA VAL A 70 4.56 -5.13 -8.80
C VAL A 70 5.68 -5.90 -8.14
N TYR A 71 5.91 -5.66 -6.85
CA TYR A 71 6.87 -6.41 -6.05
C TYR A 71 6.23 -6.86 -4.74
N SER A 72 6.34 -8.16 -4.46
CA SER A 72 5.74 -8.78 -3.29
C SER A 72 6.75 -9.73 -2.65
N PRO A 73 7.65 -9.22 -1.80
CA PRO A 73 8.67 -10.07 -1.18
C PRO A 73 8.04 -11.00 -0.16
N TYR A 74 8.51 -12.25 -0.13
CA TYR A 74 8.24 -13.16 0.98
C TYR A 74 8.90 -12.61 2.24
N VAL A 75 8.08 -12.31 3.24
CA VAL A 75 8.49 -11.59 4.44
C VAL A 75 9.43 -12.44 5.30
N ASP A 76 9.11 -13.73 5.40
CA ASP A 76 9.81 -14.77 6.16
C ASP A 76 11.03 -15.35 5.46
N GLN A 77 11.08 -15.28 4.12
CA GLN A 77 12.18 -15.77 3.29
C GLN A 77 13.09 -14.65 2.75
N SER A 78 12.86 -13.42 3.19
CA SER A 78 13.65 -12.27 2.77
C SER A 78 15.14 -12.50 3.06
N GLU A 79 15.89 -12.68 1.98
CA GLU A 79 17.29 -13.08 1.94
C GLU A 79 18.20 -12.16 2.78
N ASP A 80 18.54 -12.56 4.00
CA ASP A 80 19.72 -12.04 4.71
C ASP A 80 20.96 -12.79 4.21
N ARG A 81 21.28 -12.63 2.92
CA ARG A 81 22.53 -13.15 2.31
C ARG A 81 23.76 -12.30 2.66
N GLY A 82 23.79 -11.73 3.87
CA GLY A 82 24.83 -10.77 4.28
C GLY A 82 24.71 -9.37 3.67
N TYR A 83 23.59 -9.05 3.03
CA TYR A 83 23.31 -7.70 2.53
C TYR A 83 22.64 -6.82 3.59
N PRO A 84 22.75 -5.47 3.47
CA PRO A 84 21.99 -4.55 4.30
C PRO A 84 20.47 -4.79 4.21
N PHE A 85 19.75 -4.51 5.30
CA PHE A 85 18.31 -4.75 5.45
C PHE A 85 17.44 -4.25 4.28
N LEU A 86 17.80 -3.11 3.69
CA LEU A 86 17.04 -2.45 2.61
C LEU A 86 17.51 -2.80 1.18
N TRP A 87 18.55 -3.63 1.02
CA TRP A 87 19.16 -3.90 -0.29
C TRP A 87 18.17 -4.35 -1.36
N ASN A 88 17.31 -5.33 -1.04
CA ASN A 88 16.30 -5.83 -1.98
C ASN A 88 15.30 -4.75 -2.43
N PHE A 89 14.99 -3.78 -1.56
CA PHE A 89 14.08 -2.68 -1.88
C PHE A 89 14.74 -1.65 -2.78
N TRP A 90 16.02 -1.32 -2.53
CA TRP A 90 16.81 -0.45 -3.39
C TRP A 90 17.02 -1.00 -4.80
N LYS A 91 17.08 -2.32 -4.96
CA LYS A 91 17.16 -2.95 -6.29
C LYS A 91 15.90 -2.81 -7.12
N VAL A 92 14.76 -2.55 -6.48
CA VAL A 92 13.45 -2.53 -7.13
C VAL A 92 12.85 -1.14 -7.00
N LEU A 93 13.58 -0.10 -7.44
CA LEU A 93 13.02 1.25 -7.53
C LEU A 93 12.33 1.47 -8.90
N PRO A 94 11.27 2.30 -8.95
CA PRO A 94 10.68 2.70 -10.22
C PRO A 94 11.62 3.65 -10.96
N ARG A 95 11.55 3.66 -12.30
CA ARG A 95 12.13 4.78 -13.06
C ARG A 95 11.23 6.01 -12.86
N TYR A 96 11.77 7.20 -13.09
CA TYR A 96 10.94 8.41 -13.09
C TYR A 96 9.75 8.27 -14.05
N GLY A 97 8.56 8.63 -13.56
CA GLY A 97 7.31 8.48 -14.32
C GLY A 97 6.68 7.09 -14.28
N GLU A 98 7.27 6.14 -13.56
CA GLU A 98 6.69 4.80 -13.37
C GLU A 98 5.99 4.66 -12.02
N PHE A 99 5.05 3.73 -11.95
CA PHE A 99 4.45 3.27 -10.71
C PHE A 99 5.14 2.01 -10.20
N LEU A 100 5.25 1.86 -8.89
CA LEU A 100 5.67 0.63 -8.24
C LEU A 100 4.72 0.29 -7.11
N PHE A 101 4.09 -0.87 -7.19
CA PHE A 101 3.24 -1.39 -6.14
C PHE A 101 3.99 -2.41 -5.30
N TYR A 102 4.05 -2.16 -4.00
CA TYR A 102 4.52 -3.14 -3.03
C TYR A 102 3.34 -3.81 -2.32
N LEU A 103 3.33 -5.14 -2.35
CA LEU A 103 2.49 -5.96 -1.47
C LEU A 103 3.38 -6.57 -0.41
N ASN A 104 3.30 -6.02 0.80
CA ASN A 104 4.32 -6.16 1.83
C ASN A 104 5.64 -5.46 1.44
N THR A 105 6.31 -4.90 2.44
CA THR A 105 7.55 -4.15 2.29
C THR A 105 8.54 -4.46 3.42
N TYR A 106 9.54 -3.60 3.57
CA TYR A 106 10.37 -3.52 4.77
C TYR A 106 9.55 -3.35 6.05
N TYR A 107 8.34 -2.78 6.03
CA TYR A 107 7.47 -2.72 7.21
C TYR A 107 6.94 -4.09 7.62
N SER A 108 6.39 -4.86 6.68
CA SER A 108 6.02 -6.25 6.92
C SER A 108 7.21 -7.08 7.39
N ARG A 109 8.41 -6.89 6.80
CA ARG A 109 9.64 -7.57 7.22
C ARG A 109 10.02 -7.23 8.65
N LEU A 110 9.95 -5.94 9.00
CA LEU A 110 10.21 -5.47 10.36
C LEU A 110 9.20 -6.04 11.36
N ALA A 111 7.92 -6.11 10.98
CA ALA A 111 6.86 -6.70 11.79
C ALA A 111 7.08 -8.20 12.05
N TYR A 112 7.45 -8.95 11.03
CA TYR A 112 7.80 -10.37 11.16
C TYR A 112 9.00 -10.58 12.08
N LEU A 113 10.08 -9.83 11.89
CA LEU A 113 11.28 -9.96 12.73
C LEU A 113 10.99 -9.65 14.21
N ARG A 114 10.14 -8.64 14.48
CA ARG A 114 9.66 -8.37 15.84
C ARG A 114 8.79 -9.50 16.39
N SER A 115 7.86 -10.03 15.60
CA SER A 115 6.93 -11.07 16.08
C SER A 115 7.67 -12.36 16.43
N GLN A 116 8.74 -12.66 15.70
CA GLN A 116 9.63 -13.81 15.92
C GLN A 116 10.76 -13.54 16.91
N LYS A 117 10.84 -12.33 17.50
CA LYS A 117 11.93 -11.90 18.41
C LYS A 117 13.34 -12.10 17.81
N LYS A 118 13.46 -11.92 16.49
CA LYS A 118 14.71 -12.12 15.73
C LYS A 118 15.64 -10.91 15.75
N ILE A 119 15.17 -9.77 16.25
CA ILE A 119 15.93 -8.51 16.32
C ILE A 119 15.82 -7.90 17.71
N SER A 120 16.89 -7.26 18.18
CA SER A 120 16.87 -6.47 19.41
C SER A 120 16.07 -5.18 19.24
N ILE A 121 15.77 -4.48 20.34
CA ILE A 121 15.11 -3.17 20.30
C ILE A 121 16.00 -2.14 19.57
N SER A 122 17.30 -2.11 19.89
CA SER A 122 18.26 -1.23 19.22
C SER A 122 18.36 -1.49 17.72
N GLU A 123 18.34 -2.76 17.31
CA GLU A 123 18.36 -3.13 15.91
C GLU A 123 17.05 -2.76 15.19
N TYR A 124 15.91 -2.91 15.86
CA TYR A 124 14.62 -2.43 15.34
C TYR A 124 14.66 -0.92 15.09
N ASP A 125 15.14 -0.13 16.06
CA ASP A 125 15.20 1.32 15.95
C ASP A 125 16.12 1.75 14.79
N HIS A 126 17.27 1.10 14.63
CA HIS A 126 18.18 1.36 13.52
C HIS A 126 17.55 0.99 12.16
N ARG A 127 16.91 -0.18 12.05
CA ARG A 127 16.23 -0.59 10.81
C ARG A 127 15.09 0.36 10.45
N LEU A 128 14.33 0.81 11.46
CA LEU A 128 13.27 1.80 11.28
C LEU A 128 13.84 3.16 10.83
N LEU A 129 14.92 3.64 11.45
CA LEU A 129 15.57 4.89 11.03
C LEU A 129 16.08 4.79 9.58
N SER A 130 16.64 3.66 9.19
CA SER A 130 17.07 3.40 7.81
C SER A 130 15.91 3.48 6.81
N ILE A 131 14.75 2.95 7.19
CA ILE A 131 13.51 3.05 6.40
C ILE A 131 13.13 4.52 6.21
N LEU A 132 13.06 5.30 7.31
CA LEU A 132 12.64 6.70 7.26
C LEU A 132 13.59 7.55 6.43
N ASN A 133 14.90 7.31 6.56
CA ASN A 133 15.91 7.99 5.76
C ASN A 133 15.77 7.64 4.27
N THR A 134 15.49 6.37 3.94
CA THR A 134 15.25 5.95 2.56
C THR A 134 14.02 6.65 1.99
N GLU A 135 12.88 6.64 2.69
CA GLU A 135 11.67 7.32 2.23
C GLU A 135 11.90 8.83 2.05
N ARG A 136 12.67 9.46 2.94
CA ARG A 136 13.05 10.87 2.83
C ARG A 136 13.95 11.15 1.63
N ILE A 137 14.92 10.28 1.33
CA ILE A 137 15.78 10.45 0.15
C ILE A 137 14.93 10.39 -1.13
N LEU A 138 14.05 9.38 -1.23
CA LEU A 138 13.17 9.20 -2.37
C LEU A 138 12.21 10.39 -2.56
N SER A 139 11.60 10.88 -1.47
CA SER A 139 10.65 12.00 -1.53
C SER A 139 11.29 13.33 -1.96
N LYS A 140 12.60 13.47 -1.79
CA LYS A 140 13.37 14.62 -2.30
C LYS A 140 13.85 14.44 -3.75
N ASP A 141 13.70 13.26 -4.33
CA ASP A 141 14.14 12.94 -5.68
C ASP A 141 13.02 12.32 -6.54
N ARG A 142 11.99 13.13 -6.85
CA ARG A 142 10.91 12.81 -7.82
C ARG A 142 10.22 11.45 -7.60
N ILE A 143 10.35 10.82 -6.43
CA ILE A 143 9.75 9.52 -6.11
C ILE A 143 8.90 9.69 -4.85
N ILE A 144 7.58 9.60 -5.02
CA ILE A 144 6.65 9.86 -3.93
C ILE A 144 6.15 8.53 -3.37
N VAL A 145 6.25 8.39 -2.04
CA VAL A 145 5.87 7.18 -1.31
C VAL A 145 4.47 7.36 -0.72
N HIS A 146 3.53 6.54 -1.20
CA HIS A 146 2.15 6.51 -0.74
C HIS A 146 1.94 5.30 0.16
N LYS A 147 1.75 5.51 1.47
CA LYS A 147 1.60 4.42 2.44
C LYS A 147 0.15 4.20 2.84
N PHE A 148 -0.32 2.95 2.71
CA PHE A 148 -1.66 2.51 3.08
C PHE A 148 -1.59 1.29 3.98
N PHE A 149 -2.31 1.33 5.09
CA PHE A 149 -2.47 0.19 5.99
C PHE A 149 -3.92 -0.27 5.99
N LEU A 150 -4.17 -1.48 5.51
CA LEU A 150 -5.48 -2.10 5.53
C LEU A 150 -5.72 -2.73 6.91
N HIS A 151 -6.58 -2.09 7.70
CA HIS A 151 -6.96 -2.56 9.03
C HIS A 151 -8.15 -3.52 8.92
N LEU A 152 -7.98 -4.76 9.37
CA LEU A 152 -9.02 -5.79 9.39
C LEU A 152 -9.32 -6.16 10.83
N SER A 153 -10.57 -6.05 11.25
CA SER A 153 -10.96 -6.39 12.62
C SER A 153 -10.69 -7.86 12.92
N LYS A 154 -10.35 -8.18 14.18
CA LYS A 154 -10.14 -9.56 14.64
C LYS A 154 -11.33 -10.47 14.28
N LYS A 155 -12.55 -9.94 14.40
CA LYS A 155 -13.79 -10.65 14.06
C LYS A 155 -13.85 -11.00 12.58
N GLU A 156 -13.64 -10.01 11.71
CA GLU A 156 -13.68 -10.24 10.26
C GLU A 156 -12.51 -11.10 9.79
N GLN A 157 -11.31 -10.95 10.35
CA GLN A 157 -10.17 -11.81 10.03
C GLN A 157 -10.46 -13.27 10.34
N LYS A 158 -10.98 -13.57 11.55
CA LYS A 158 -11.37 -14.93 11.93
C LYS A 158 -12.42 -15.48 10.96
N LYS A 159 -13.43 -14.68 10.62
CA LYS A 159 -14.45 -15.07 9.63
C LYS A 159 -13.83 -15.41 8.27
N ARG A 160 -12.93 -14.58 7.75
CA ARG A 160 -12.25 -14.83 6.46
C ARG A 160 -11.38 -16.08 6.46
N PHE A 161 -10.75 -16.40 7.58
CA PHE A 161 -9.97 -17.64 7.74
C PHE A 161 -10.88 -18.87 7.70
N GLU A 162 -12.02 -18.82 8.40
CA GLU A 162 -13.01 -19.90 8.36
C GLU A 162 -13.63 -20.05 6.96
N ASP A 163 -13.93 -18.94 6.28
CA ASP A 163 -14.40 -18.97 4.89
C ASP A 163 -13.35 -19.56 3.94
N ALA A 164 -12.06 -19.27 4.14
CA ALA A 164 -10.98 -19.86 3.35
C ALA A 164 -10.91 -21.38 3.54
N LYS A 165 -11.12 -21.88 4.77
CA LYS A 165 -11.23 -23.33 5.04
C LYS A 165 -12.41 -23.94 4.30
N LYS A 166 -13.60 -23.35 4.43
CA LYS A 166 -14.83 -23.84 3.76
C LYS A 166 -14.69 -23.87 2.24
N LYS A 167 -14.04 -22.86 1.66
CA LYS A 167 -13.82 -22.73 0.20
C LYS A 167 -12.59 -23.48 -0.31
N LYS A 168 -11.90 -24.27 0.54
CA LYS A 168 -10.65 -24.97 0.19
C LYS A 168 -9.54 -24.03 -0.35
N LYS A 169 -9.53 -22.77 0.12
CA LYS A 169 -8.57 -21.71 -0.23
C LYS A 169 -7.48 -21.52 0.84
N VAL A 170 -7.26 -22.50 1.70
CA VAL A 170 -6.25 -22.44 2.78
C VAL A 170 -4.83 -22.33 2.23
N TRP A 171 -4.60 -22.76 0.99
CA TRP A 171 -3.33 -22.60 0.28
C TRP A 171 -2.97 -21.12 0.02
N GLU A 172 -3.94 -20.20 0.06
CA GLU A 172 -3.71 -18.75 -0.02
C GLU A 172 -3.15 -18.17 1.30
N LEU A 173 -3.07 -18.96 2.38
CA LEU A 173 -2.61 -18.53 3.71
C LEU A 173 -1.24 -19.13 4.04
N SER A 174 -0.24 -18.26 4.19
CA SER A 174 1.10 -18.65 4.65
C SER A 174 1.12 -19.05 6.14
N SER A 175 2.24 -19.60 6.60
CA SER A 175 2.48 -19.83 8.04
C SER A 175 2.46 -18.51 8.82
N TYR A 176 3.03 -17.45 8.25
CA TYR A 176 3.00 -16.10 8.83
C TYR A 176 1.57 -15.55 8.94
N ASP A 177 0.72 -15.77 7.94
CA ASP A 177 -0.68 -15.35 8.00
C ASP A 177 -1.44 -16.08 9.12
N LYS A 178 -1.20 -17.38 9.29
CA LYS A 178 -1.81 -18.17 10.36
C LYS A 178 -1.38 -17.70 11.75
N ASP A 179 -0.08 -17.45 11.93
CA ASP A 179 0.46 -16.90 13.18
C ASP A 179 -0.15 -15.52 13.51
N GLN A 180 -0.38 -14.68 12.50
CA GLN A 180 -1.10 -13.41 12.69
C GLN A 180 -2.52 -13.60 13.21
N GLY A 181 -3.27 -14.56 12.65
CA GLY A 181 -4.64 -14.84 13.09
C GLY A 181 -4.71 -15.37 14.52
N GLU A 182 -3.79 -16.26 14.90
CA GLU A 182 -3.69 -16.82 16.24
C GLU A 182 -3.27 -15.77 17.27
N HIS A 183 -2.34 -14.88 16.90
CA HIS A 183 -1.72 -13.88 17.78
C HIS A 183 -2.12 -12.44 17.44
N TYR A 184 -3.38 -12.20 17.07
CA TYR A 184 -3.86 -10.87 16.63
C TYR A 184 -3.40 -9.71 17.51
N LYS A 185 -3.51 -9.82 18.84
CA LYS A 185 -3.12 -8.75 19.78
C LYS A 185 -1.64 -8.39 19.66
N ARG A 186 -0.76 -9.38 19.52
CA ARG A 186 0.68 -9.19 19.35
C ARG A 186 0.97 -8.40 18.07
N TYR A 187 0.33 -8.78 16.96
CA TYR A 187 0.51 -8.09 15.68
C TYR A 187 -0.09 -6.70 15.67
N PHE A 188 -1.23 -6.50 16.35
CA PHE A 188 -1.81 -5.18 16.55
C PHE A 188 -0.83 -4.24 17.23
N GLU A 189 -0.20 -4.66 18.33
CA GLU A 189 0.80 -3.85 19.05
C GLU A 189 2.03 -3.54 18.17
N ILE A 190 2.51 -4.52 17.42
CA ILE A 190 3.65 -4.35 16.49
C ILE A 190 3.30 -3.33 15.39
N PHE A 191 2.15 -3.47 14.74
CA PHE A 191 1.75 -2.53 13.68
C PHE A 191 1.40 -1.15 14.23
N ASP A 192 0.74 -1.02 15.39
CA ASP A 192 0.49 0.29 16.04
C ASP A 192 1.83 1.02 16.31
N SER A 193 2.85 0.30 16.79
CA SER A 193 4.21 0.83 16.98
C SER A 193 4.87 1.25 15.68
N ILE A 194 4.79 0.42 14.62
CA ILE A 194 5.38 0.74 13.32
C ILE A 194 4.71 1.97 12.72
N LEU A 195 3.38 2.01 12.66
CA LEU A 195 2.62 3.09 12.02
C LEU A 195 2.84 4.43 12.74
N SER A 196 2.84 4.42 14.07
CA SER A 196 3.10 5.62 14.87
C SER A 196 4.52 6.14 14.69
N SER A 197 5.50 5.25 14.69
CA SER A 197 6.93 5.62 14.61
C SER A 197 7.41 5.89 13.18
N SER A 198 6.57 5.65 12.16
CA SER A 198 6.93 5.85 10.75
C SER A 198 5.98 6.79 10.00
N ARG A 199 5.18 7.57 10.71
CA ARG A 199 4.40 8.65 10.10
C ARG A 199 5.30 9.87 9.91
N THR A 200 5.53 10.27 8.66
CA THR A 200 6.29 11.49 8.32
C THR A 200 5.41 12.47 7.56
N ILE A 201 5.86 13.72 7.46
CA ILE A 201 5.18 14.75 6.66
C ILE A 201 5.22 14.38 5.17
N ASP A 202 6.39 13.93 4.69
CA ASP A 202 6.60 13.60 3.28
C ASP A 202 5.92 12.26 2.86
N SER A 203 5.65 11.37 3.81
CA SER A 203 5.08 10.04 3.56
C SER A 203 4.16 9.64 4.72
N PRO A 204 2.91 10.15 4.76
CA PRO A 204 1.97 9.84 5.82
C PRO A 204 1.27 8.49 5.58
N TRP A 205 1.06 7.73 6.66
CA TRP A 205 0.19 6.56 6.64
C TRP A 205 -1.28 6.96 6.51
N LEU A 206 -1.99 6.29 5.61
CA LEU A 206 -3.45 6.23 5.61
C LEU A 206 -3.90 4.85 6.08
N VAL A 207 -4.67 4.82 7.17
CA VAL A 207 -5.26 3.58 7.69
C VAL A 207 -6.68 3.47 7.14
N ILE A 208 -6.98 2.36 6.45
CA ILE A 208 -8.26 2.13 5.78
C ILE A 208 -8.89 0.86 6.36
N SER A 209 -10.16 0.96 6.77
CA SER A 209 -10.92 -0.22 7.19
C SER A 209 -11.09 -1.20 6.04
N SER A 210 -10.71 -2.45 6.30
CA SER A 210 -10.70 -3.57 5.37
C SER A 210 -11.87 -4.53 5.58
N ASP A 211 -12.76 -4.25 6.52
CA ASP A 211 -13.84 -5.16 6.91
C ASP A 211 -14.82 -5.42 5.74
N GLN A 212 -15.09 -4.40 4.93
CA GLN A 212 -15.98 -4.46 3.76
C GLN A 212 -15.18 -4.33 2.46
N LYS A 213 -14.88 -5.46 1.80
CA LYS A 213 -13.95 -5.52 0.65
C LYS A 213 -14.22 -4.54 -0.48
N GLU A 214 -15.48 -4.38 -0.89
CA GLU A 214 -15.84 -3.49 -2.00
C GLU A 214 -15.63 -2.02 -1.61
N ASN A 215 -16.08 -1.63 -0.43
CA ASN A 215 -15.87 -0.27 0.07
C ASN A 215 -14.38 0.02 0.27
N THR A 216 -13.59 -0.93 0.79
CA THR A 216 -12.14 -0.78 0.92
C THR A 216 -11.47 -0.48 -0.42
N LYS A 217 -11.89 -1.16 -1.50
CA LYS A 217 -11.35 -0.92 -2.84
C LYS A 217 -11.59 0.53 -3.28
N LEU A 218 -12.83 1.01 -3.18
CA LEU A 218 -13.18 2.38 -3.56
C LEU A 218 -12.40 3.41 -2.74
N LEU A 219 -12.31 3.23 -1.43
CA LEU A 219 -11.55 4.14 -0.54
C LEU A 219 -10.06 4.18 -0.88
N VAL A 220 -9.46 3.05 -1.24
CA VAL A 220 -8.07 3.01 -1.69
C VAL A 220 -7.89 3.79 -2.99
N PHE A 221 -8.80 3.60 -3.97
CA PHE A 221 -8.77 4.36 -5.22
C PHE A 221 -8.88 5.85 -4.97
N GLU A 222 -9.89 6.30 -4.25
CA GLU A 222 -10.12 7.72 -3.97
C GLU A 222 -8.93 8.36 -3.28
N ALA A 223 -8.36 7.69 -2.27
CA ALA A 223 -7.19 8.18 -1.57
C ALA A 223 -5.94 8.27 -2.47
N ILE A 224 -5.78 7.33 -3.41
CA ILE A 224 -4.69 7.36 -4.41
C ILE A 224 -4.91 8.53 -5.38
N LEU A 225 -6.12 8.66 -5.92
CA LEU A 225 -6.48 9.72 -6.86
C LEU A 225 -6.26 11.09 -6.24
N GLU A 226 -6.80 11.36 -5.05
CA GLU A 226 -6.65 12.65 -4.37
C GLU A 226 -5.17 13.02 -4.18
N ARG A 227 -4.34 12.05 -3.75
CA ARG A 227 -2.91 12.27 -3.55
C ARG A 227 -2.18 12.57 -4.86
N LEU A 228 -2.50 11.84 -5.93
CA LEU A 228 -1.89 12.03 -7.23
C LEU A 228 -2.32 13.34 -7.89
N GLU A 229 -3.62 13.66 -7.87
CA GLU A 229 -4.16 14.92 -8.41
C GLU A 229 -3.52 16.13 -7.73
N ARG A 230 -3.40 16.10 -6.39
CA ARG A 230 -2.71 17.16 -5.63
C ARG A 230 -1.23 17.25 -6.00
N THR A 231 -0.57 16.11 -6.16
CA THR A 231 0.87 16.05 -6.45
C THR A 231 1.20 16.55 -7.86
N LEU A 232 0.39 16.14 -8.84
CA LEU A 232 0.60 16.42 -10.25
C LEU A 232 -0.05 17.75 -10.66
N ASN A 233 -0.82 18.38 -9.76
CA ASN A 233 -1.67 19.52 -10.07
C ASN A 233 -2.56 19.26 -11.31
N PHE A 234 -3.21 18.09 -11.32
CA PHE A 234 -3.94 17.58 -12.46
C PHE A 234 -5.34 17.12 -12.06
N ASP A 235 -6.38 17.68 -12.66
CA ASP A 235 -7.77 17.27 -12.42
C ASP A 235 -8.14 16.11 -13.34
N SER A 236 -8.03 14.88 -12.84
CA SER A 236 -8.32 13.69 -13.64
C SER A 236 -9.81 13.55 -13.98
N LYS A 237 -10.71 14.12 -13.16
CA LYS A 237 -12.16 14.03 -13.36
C LYS A 237 -12.60 14.95 -14.50
N ALA A 238 -12.15 16.20 -14.50
CA ALA A 238 -12.42 17.13 -15.59
C ALA A 238 -11.85 16.60 -16.92
N ASN A 239 -10.61 16.11 -16.92
CA ASN A 239 -10.00 15.55 -18.12
C ASN A 239 -10.74 14.33 -18.66
N LEU A 240 -11.20 13.42 -17.79
CA LEU A 240 -12.02 12.29 -18.23
C LEU A 240 -13.35 12.73 -18.85
N GLN A 241 -13.98 13.77 -18.29
CA GLN A 241 -15.19 14.35 -18.88
C GLN A 241 -14.92 14.90 -20.28
N LEU A 242 -13.81 15.61 -20.50
CA LEU A 242 -13.46 16.15 -21.82
C LEU A 242 -13.30 15.01 -22.86
N ILE A 243 -12.59 13.94 -22.50
CA ILE A 243 -12.41 12.76 -23.35
C ILE A 243 -13.75 12.13 -23.72
N ASN A 244 -14.65 11.97 -22.76
CA ASN A 244 -15.97 11.39 -22.98
C ASN A 244 -16.86 12.26 -23.90
N HIS A 245 -16.54 13.55 -24.07
CA HIS A 245 -17.19 14.45 -25.02
C HIS A 245 -16.44 14.58 -26.36
N GLY A 246 -15.47 13.68 -26.62
CA GLY A 246 -14.74 13.62 -27.90
C GLY A 246 -13.61 14.63 -28.04
N MET A 247 -13.19 15.30 -26.96
CA MET A 247 -12.01 16.17 -27.00
C MET A 247 -10.74 15.36 -26.77
N GLU A 248 -9.72 15.58 -27.60
CA GLU A 248 -8.40 15.00 -27.40
C GLU A 248 -7.70 15.66 -26.20
N LEU A 249 -6.96 14.86 -25.44
CA LEU A 249 -6.03 15.38 -24.43
C LEU A 249 -4.92 16.13 -25.17
N ILE A 250 -4.86 17.45 -24.97
CA ILE A 250 -3.77 18.27 -25.50
C ILE A 250 -2.46 17.76 -24.86
N PRO A 251 -1.44 17.41 -25.66
CA PRO A 251 -0.20 16.78 -25.19
C PRO A 251 0.65 17.68 -24.28
#